data_AF-A0A810MQN0-F1
#
_entry.id   AF-A0A810MQN0-F1
#
_cell.length_a   1.000
_cell.length_b   1.000
_cell.length_c   1.000
_cell.angle_alpha   90.00
_cell.angle_beta   90.00
_cell.angle_gamma   90.00
#
_symmetry.space_group_name_H-M   'P 1'
#
loop_
_entity.id
_entity.type
_entity.pdbx_description
1 polymer ?
#
loop_
_entity_poly.entity_id
_entity_poly.type
_entity_poly.pdbx_seq_one_letter_code
_entity_poly.pdbx_strand_id
1 'polypeptide(L)'
;MAVVLGPYPLCVACRKVNGGLVAVRHRQVHVRAHGRQSCVDRGLAGLIPHLWAVCETRSCCEDDGGAAYVYATLDTVDAAEELLTQLGLQVTKTEGALTFPVPRSLNLHDAESVRRALEQPHGRTSRWRVDGTGRFEPT
;
A
#
# COMPACT_ATOMS: atom_id res chain seq x y z
N MET A 1 18.65 -12.34 -16.01
CA MET A 1 19.06 -13.20 -14.89
C MET A 1 17.88 -13.29 -13.92
N ALA A 2 17.54 -14.48 -13.41
CA ALA A 2 16.45 -14.62 -12.44
C ALA A 2 16.93 -14.21 -11.04
N VAL A 3 16.16 -13.37 -10.35
CA VAL A 3 16.47 -12.90 -8.99
C VAL A 3 15.54 -13.61 -8.00
N VAL A 4 16.11 -14.22 -6.97
CA VAL A 4 15.40 -14.96 -5.92
C VAL A 4 15.79 -14.35 -4.58
N LEU A 5 14.82 -13.74 -3.88
CA LEU A 5 15.07 -13.06 -2.60
C LEU A 5 14.53 -13.84 -1.39
N GLY A 6 13.75 -14.89 -1.62
CA GLY A 6 13.15 -15.70 -0.57
C GLY A 6 12.34 -16.87 -1.14
N PRO A 7 11.58 -17.59 -0.29
CA PRO A 7 10.94 -18.85 -0.67
C PRO A 7 9.59 -18.65 -1.38
N TYR A 8 9.03 -17.44 -1.41
CA TYR A 8 7.67 -17.22 -1.90
C TYR A 8 7.67 -16.76 -3.36
N PRO A 9 7.15 -17.55 -4.30
CA PRO A 9 7.17 -17.20 -5.72
C PRO A 9 6.19 -16.06 -6.04
N LEU A 10 6.59 -15.21 -6.99
CA LEU A 10 5.69 -14.26 -7.62
C LEU A 10 4.75 -14.97 -8.61
N CYS A 11 3.55 -14.43 -8.81
CA CYS A 11 2.64 -14.94 -9.82
C CYS A 11 3.24 -14.80 -11.23
N VAL A 12 2.74 -15.58 -12.21
CA VAL A 12 3.24 -15.56 -13.60
C VAL A 12 3.20 -14.15 -14.21
N ALA A 13 2.15 -13.38 -13.92
CA ALA A 13 2.01 -12.02 -14.46
C ALA A 13 3.08 -11.08 -13.89
N CYS A 14 3.27 -11.08 -12.57
CA CYS A 14 4.23 -10.20 -11.90
C CYS A 14 5.69 -10.56 -12.22
N ARG A 15 6.00 -11.84 -12.46
CA ARG A 15 7.34 -12.26 -12.92
C ARG A 15 7.76 -11.63 -14.25
N LYS A 16 6.80 -11.33 -15.14
CA LYS A 16 7.09 -10.72 -16.45
C LYS A 16 7.48 -9.25 -16.36
N VAL A 17 7.05 -8.56 -15.31
CA VAL A 17 7.19 -7.09 -15.20
C VAL A 17 8.16 -6.64 -14.08
N ASN A 18 8.51 -7.53 -13.13
CA ASN A 18 9.39 -7.20 -12.00
C ASN A 18 10.89 -7.40 -12.28
N GLY A 19 11.37 -7.05 -13.49
CA GLY A 19 12.81 -7.01 -13.79
C GLY A 19 13.59 -8.33 -13.57
N GLY A 20 12.93 -9.48 -13.70
CA GLY A 20 13.54 -10.80 -13.48
C GLY A 20 13.42 -11.34 -12.05
N LEU A 21 12.80 -10.62 -11.13
CA LEU A 21 12.43 -11.13 -9.81
C LEU A 21 11.40 -12.25 -9.93
N VAL A 22 11.69 -13.41 -9.33
CA VAL A 22 10.82 -14.59 -9.39
C VAL A 22 10.31 -15.08 -8.04
N ALA A 23 10.98 -14.71 -6.94
CA ALA A 23 10.55 -15.03 -5.59
C ALA A 23 11.02 -13.99 -4.58
N VAL A 24 10.26 -13.84 -3.49
CA VAL A 24 10.42 -12.81 -2.46
C VAL A 24 10.35 -13.41 -1.06
N ARG A 25 10.70 -12.59 -0.05
CA ARG A 25 10.81 -12.99 1.36
C ARG A 25 9.48 -13.22 2.05
N HIS A 26 8.45 -12.47 1.67
CA HIS A 26 7.12 -12.56 2.27
C HIS A 26 6.11 -13.17 1.32
N ARG A 27 5.10 -13.84 1.88
CA ARG A 27 4.00 -14.39 1.09
C ARG A 27 3.27 -13.26 0.37
N GLN A 28 3.09 -13.40 -0.93
CA GLN A 28 2.43 -12.41 -1.77
C GLN A 28 0.97 -12.77 -2.07
N VAL A 29 0.17 -11.75 -2.37
CA VAL A 29 -1.16 -11.87 -2.97
C VAL A 29 -1.22 -10.96 -4.20
N HIS A 30 -1.80 -11.45 -5.30
CA HIS A 30 -2.02 -10.61 -6.48
C HIS A 30 -3.27 -9.76 -6.28
N VAL A 31 -3.09 -8.45 -6.19
CA VAL A 31 -4.17 -7.47 -6.01
C VAL A 31 -4.44 -6.78 -7.33
N ARG A 32 -5.72 -6.51 -7.64
CA ARG A 32 -6.16 -5.70 -8.77
C ARG A 32 -7.20 -4.69 -8.29
N ALA A 33 -6.91 -3.40 -8.40
CA ALA A 33 -7.81 -2.32 -8.01
C ALA A 33 -7.43 -1.02 -8.74
N HIS A 34 -8.39 -0.11 -8.97
CA HIS A 34 -8.17 1.20 -9.59
C HIS A 34 -7.32 1.17 -10.89
N GLY A 35 -7.59 0.18 -11.76
CA GLY A 35 -6.87 0.02 -13.03
C GLY A 35 -5.45 -0.53 -12.91
N ARG A 36 -4.99 -0.85 -11.69
CA ARG A 36 -3.64 -1.36 -11.40
C ARG A 36 -3.67 -2.78 -10.89
N GLN A 37 -2.53 -3.46 -10.99
CA GLN A 37 -2.35 -4.78 -10.43
C GLN A 37 -0.89 -5.09 -10.11
N SER A 38 -0.65 -5.80 -9.01
CA SER A 38 0.67 -6.26 -8.61
C SER A 38 0.57 -7.37 -7.56
N CYS A 39 1.65 -8.15 -7.40
CA CYS A 39 1.86 -8.95 -6.21
C CYS A 39 2.33 -8.03 -5.09
N VAL A 40 1.68 -8.13 -3.94
CA VAL A 40 2.01 -7.35 -2.73
C VAL A 40 2.06 -8.26 -1.52
N ASP A 41 2.80 -7.85 -0.50
CA ASP A 41 2.89 -8.59 0.76
C ASP A 41 1.49 -8.85 1.32
N ARG A 42 1.23 -10.10 1.70
CA ARG A 42 -0.08 -10.53 2.19
C ARG A 42 -0.56 -9.67 3.34
N GLY A 43 0.34 -9.24 4.23
CA GLY A 43 0.01 -8.38 5.37
C GLY A 43 -0.51 -7.00 4.97
N LEU A 44 -0.24 -6.55 3.75
CA LEU A 44 -0.64 -5.23 3.24
C LEU A 44 -1.75 -5.30 2.19
N ALA A 45 -2.18 -6.49 1.77
CA ALA A 45 -3.06 -6.69 0.63
C ALA A 45 -4.41 -5.94 0.74
N GLY A 46 -4.90 -5.69 1.96
CA GLY A 46 -6.12 -4.92 2.21
C GLY A 46 -5.91 -3.41 2.13
N LEU A 47 -4.72 -2.92 2.46
CA LEU A 47 -4.34 -1.51 2.39
C LEU A 47 -4.10 -1.03 0.95
N ILE A 48 -3.50 -1.87 0.11
CA ILE A 48 -3.05 -1.49 -1.24
C ILE A 48 -4.15 -0.93 -2.15
N PRO A 49 -5.38 -1.51 -2.21
CA PRO A 49 -6.47 -0.93 -2.99
C PRO A 49 -6.76 0.53 -2.62
N HIS A 50 -6.80 0.84 -1.32
CA HIS A 50 -7.08 2.19 -0.81
C HIS A 50 -5.94 3.16 -1.15
N LEU A 51 -4.69 2.71 -1.03
CA LEU A 51 -3.53 3.51 -1.48
C LEU A 51 -3.56 3.76 -3.00
N TRP A 52 -3.93 2.77 -3.81
CA TRP A 52 -4.02 2.96 -5.27
C TRP A 52 -5.13 3.90 -5.69
N ALA A 53 -6.12 4.16 -4.83
CA ALA A 53 -7.14 5.16 -5.08
C ALA A 53 -6.56 6.59 -5.03
N VAL A 54 -5.56 6.85 -4.16
CA VAL A 54 -5.00 8.18 -3.91
C VAL A 54 -3.59 8.40 -4.46
N CYS A 55 -2.86 7.32 -4.78
CA CYS A 55 -1.43 7.39 -5.00
C CYS A 55 -0.95 6.37 -6.02
N GLU A 56 0.01 6.76 -6.87
CA GLU A 56 0.78 5.82 -7.69
C GLU A 56 1.90 5.18 -6.85
N THR A 57 1.75 3.90 -6.49
CA THR A 57 2.80 3.19 -5.75
C THR A 57 3.77 2.50 -6.71
N ARG A 58 5.07 2.74 -6.56
CA ARG A 58 6.13 2.02 -7.28
C ARG A 58 6.44 0.66 -6.66
N SER A 59 6.37 0.56 -5.32
CA SER A 59 6.58 -0.68 -4.57
C SER A 59 5.99 -0.58 -3.16
N CYS A 60 5.68 -1.74 -2.58
CA CYS A 60 5.20 -1.87 -1.20
C CYS A 60 5.58 -3.24 -0.63
N CYS A 61 6.34 -3.27 0.46
CA CYS A 61 6.67 -4.51 1.18
C CYS A 61 6.83 -4.23 2.68
N GLU A 62 6.81 -5.29 3.47
CA GLU A 62 7.35 -5.33 4.82
C GLU A 62 8.89 -5.50 4.75
N ASP A 63 9.61 -4.86 5.67
CA ASP A 63 11.04 -5.01 5.87
C ASP A 63 11.36 -6.09 6.94
N ASP A 64 12.64 -6.38 7.14
CA ASP A 64 13.09 -7.41 8.10
C ASP A 64 12.78 -7.03 9.57
N GLY A 65 12.47 -5.75 9.85
CA GLY A 65 12.07 -5.25 11.16
C GLY A 65 10.56 -5.27 11.41
N GLY A 66 9.76 -5.69 10.42
CA GLY A 66 8.30 -5.69 10.50
C GLY A 66 7.65 -4.32 10.24
N ALA A 67 8.41 -3.36 9.72
CA ALA A 67 7.84 -2.12 9.21
C ALA A 67 7.46 -2.29 7.75
N ALA A 68 6.34 -1.70 7.34
CA ALA A 68 5.96 -1.61 5.94
C ALA A 68 6.49 -0.31 5.34
N TYR A 69 6.84 -0.35 4.07
CA TYR A 69 7.16 0.83 3.29
C TYR A 69 6.31 0.90 2.03
N VAL A 70 5.98 2.12 1.61
CA VAL A 70 5.29 2.42 0.35
C VAL A 70 6.09 3.49 -0.38
N TYR A 71 6.54 3.18 -1.59
CA TYR A 71 7.14 4.19 -2.47
C TYR A 71 6.04 4.84 -3.31
N ALA A 72 5.63 6.04 -2.92
CA ALA A 72 4.71 6.87 -3.69
C ALA A 72 5.47 7.70 -4.74
N THR A 73 4.81 8.10 -5.82
CA THR A 73 5.33 9.18 -6.68
C THR A 73 5.35 10.50 -5.92
N LEU A 74 6.27 11.40 -6.29
CA LEU A 74 6.40 12.73 -5.67
C LEU A 74 5.09 13.52 -5.69
N ASP A 75 4.29 13.37 -6.74
CA ASP A 75 3.04 14.11 -6.91
C ASP A 75 1.90 13.60 -6.00
N THR A 76 2.02 12.39 -5.45
CA THR A 76 0.96 11.73 -4.67
C THR A 76 1.40 11.26 -3.29
N VAL A 77 2.63 11.56 -2.89
CA VAL A 77 3.19 11.11 -1.61
C VAL A 77 2.43 11.71 -0.42
N ASP A 78 2.00 12.96 -0.52
CA ASP A 78 1.26 13.63 0.57
C ASP A 78 -0.14 13.01 0.74
N ALA A 79 -0.79 12.63 -0.36
CA ALA A 79 -2.09 11.95 -0.31
C ALA A 79 -1.99 10.54 0.29
N ALA A 80 -0.91 9.82 -0.02
CA ALA A 80 -0.63 8.53 0.61
C ALA A 80 -0.34 8.68 2.11
N GLU A 81 0.45 9.69 2.50
CA GLU A 81 0.76 9.98 3.91
C GLU A 81 -0.50 10.35 4.70
N GLU A 82 -1.39 11.18 4.13
CA GLU A 82 -2.66 11.53 4.75
C GLU A 82 -3.54 10.30 4.98
N LEU A 83 -3.68 9.41 3.98
CA LEU A 83 -4.46 8.17 4.12
C LEU A 83 -3.90 7.26 5.22
N LEU A 84 -2.58 7.07 5.25
CA LEU A 84 -1.92 6.27 6.30
C LEU A 84 -2.12 6.90 7.69
N THR A 85 -2.05 8.23 7.79
CA THR A 85 -2.29 8.95 9.03
C THR A 85 -3.74 8.85 9.49
N GLN A 86 -4.72 8.86 8.57
CA GLN A 86 -6.14 8.63 8.88
C GLN A 86 -6.39 7.23 9.47
N LEU A 87 -5.59 6.24 9.07
CA LEU A 87 -5.58 4.91 9.70
C LEU A 87 -4.91 4.88 11.09
N GLY A 88 -4.44 6.02 11.59
CA GLY A 88 -3.73 6.14 12.86
C GLY A 88 -2.28 5.65 12.80
N LEU A 89 -1.71 5.46 11.60
CA LEU A 89 -0.33 5.02 11.44
C LEU A 89 0.64 6.17 11.66
N GLN A 90 1.74 5.89 12.37
CA GLN A 90 2.86 6.82 12.48
C GLN A 90 3.77 6.63 11.28
N VAL A 91 3.75 7.59 10.36
CA VAL A 91 4.48 7.51 9.09
C VAL A 91 5.76 8.34 9.17
N THR A 92 6.87 7.73 8.76
CA THR A 92 8.15 8.41 8.54
C THR A 92 8.38 8.52 7.05
N LYS A 93 8.63 9.73 6.56
CA LYS A 93 8.91 10.01 5.15
C LYS A 93 10.41 10.19 4.93
N THR A 94 11.01 9.31 4.13
CA THR A 94 12.44 9.37 3.78
C THR A 94 12.59 9.07 2.30
N GLU A 95 13.19 9.99 1.54
CA GLU A 95 13.55 9.78 0.11
C GLU A 95 12.40 9.26 -0.77
N GLY A 96 11.15 9.69 -0.49
CA GLY A 96 9.96 9.26 -1.25
C GLY A 96 9.36 7.92 -0.80
N ALA A 97 9.95 7.26 0.20
CA ALA A 97 9.35 6.15 0.92
C ALA A 97 8.53 6.66 2.12
N LEU A 98 7.33 6.14 2.27
CA LEU A 98 6.52 6.25 3.47
C LEU A 98 6.66 4.95 4.25
N THR A 99 7.39 5.00 5.36
CA THR A 99 7.62 3.83 6.23
C THR A 99 6.78 3.94 7.48
N PHE A 100 6.15 2.84 7.88
CA PHE A 100 5.31 2.79 9.07
C PHE A 100 5.35 1.39 9.70
N PRO A 101 5.25 1.28 11.04
CA PRO A 101 5.13 -0.01 11.69
C PRO A 101 3.79 -0.66 11.31
N VAL A 102 3.76 -1.97 11.04
CA VAL A 102 2.51 -2.70 10.82
C VAL A 102 1.84 -2.93 12.18
N PRO A 103 0.71 -2.27 12.49
CA PRO A 103 0.05 -2.43 13.78
C PRO A 103 -0.59 -3.81 13.89
N ARG A 104 -0.48 -4.45 15.06
CA ARG A 104 -1.20 -5.71 15.33
C ARG A 104 -2.70 -5.52 15.53
N SER A 105 -3.13 -4.30 15.85
CA SER A 105 -4.53 -3.94 16.15
C SER A 105 -5.36 -3.63 14.92
N LEU A 106 -4.73 -3.27 13.79
CA LEU A 106 -5.41 -2.95 12.54
C LEU A 106 -5.06 -4.01 11.49
N ASN A 107 -6.10 -4.65 10.98
CA ASN A 107 -5.94 -5.68 9.99
C ASN A 107 -5.71 -5.08 8.59
N LEU A 108 -4.44 -4.86 8.22
CA LEU A 108 -4.05 -4.32 6.91
C LEU A 108 -4.12 -5.33 5.75
N HIS A 109 -4.35 -6.62 6.02
CA HIS A 109 -4.52 -7.63 4.97
C HIS A 109 -5.96 -7.74 4.46
N ASP A 110 -6.92 -7.16 5.19
CA ASP A 110 -8.34 -7.20 4.87
C ASP A 110 -8.86 -5.82 4.43
N ALA A 111 -9.31 -5.71 3.19
CA ALA A 111 -9.73 -4.43 2.60
C ALA A 111 -10.97 -3.84 3.28
N GLU A 112 -11.86 -4.68 3.79
CA GLU A 112 -13.07 -4.26 4.51
C GLU A 112 -12.72 -3.69 5.89
N SER A 113 -11.79 -4.32 6.61
CA SER A 113 -11.24 -3.78 7.86
C SER A 113 -10.60 -2.41 7.66
N VAL A 114 -9.80 -2.24 6.59
CA VAL A 114 -9.18 -0.95 6.25
C VAL A 114 -10.25 0.09 5.88
N ARG A 115 -11.25 -0.28 5.06
CA ARG A 115 -12.36 0.62 4.68
C ARG A 115 -13.09 1.14 5.92
N ARG A 116 -13.46 0.25 6.85
CA ARG A 116 -14.14 0.64 8.09
C ARG A 116 -13.29 1.53 8.98
N ALA A 117 -11.97 1.33 9.00
CA ALA A 117 -11.07 2.20 9.74
C ALA A 117 -11.03 3.62 9.12
N LEU A 118 -11.02 3.73 7.79
CA LEU A 118 -11.08 5.02 7.09
C LEU A 118 -12.43 5.74 7.26
N GLU A 119 -13.52 5.00 7.43
CA GLU A 119 -14.87 5.55 7.63
C GLU A 119 -15.12 6.03 9.07
N GLN A 120 -14.28 5.63 10.03
CA GLN A 120 -14.41 6.09 11.40
C GLN A 120 -13.91 7.53 11.52
N PRO A 121 -14.68 8.42 12.16
CA PRO A 121 -14.27 9.80 12.37
C PRO A 121 -13.18 9.84 13.44
N HIS A 122 -11.93 9.62 13.05
CA HIS A 122 -10.76 9.84 13.90
C HIS A 122 -10.13 11.18 13.52
N GLY A 123 -10.68 12.23 14.13
CA GLY A 123 -9.98 13.48 14.49
C GLY A 123 -8.91 14.03 13.55
N ARG A 124 -9.21 14.29 12.28
CA ARG A 124 -8.61 15.41 11.52
C ARG A 124 -9.36 15.61 10.21
N THR A 125 -9.70 16.88 9.95
CA THR A 125 -10.33 17.38 8.73
C THR A 125 -9.61 16.89 7.48
N SER A 126 -10.24 15.98 6.74
CA SER A 126 -9.78 15.54 5.42
C SER A 126 -9.79 16.71 4.45
N ARG A 127 -8.64 16.98 3.82
CA ARG A 127 -8.48 18.00 2.77
C ARG A 127 -8.91 17.51 1.38
N TRP A 128 -9.51 16.33 1.31
CA TRP A 128 -9.92 15.69 0.07
C TRP A 128 -11.25 14.97 0.24
N ARG A 129 -12.11 15.06 -0.77
CA ARG A 129 -13.35 14.29 -0.91
C ARG A 129 -13.24 13.32 -2.07
N VAL A 130 -13.89 12.16 -1.97
CA VAL A 130 -14.05 11.22 -3.09
C VAL A 130 -15.35 11.52 -3.80
N ASP A 131 -15.29 11.84 -5.09
CA ASP A 131 -16.48 12.03 -5.90
C ASP A 131 -17.16 10.70 -6.25
N GLY A 132 -18.36 10.76 -6.83
CA GLY A 132 -19.12 9.57 -7.25
C GLY A 132 -18.43 8.72 -8.34
N THR A 133 -17.27 9.13 -8.84
CA THR A 133 -16.46 8.42 -9.84
C THR A 133 -15.20 7.78 -9.25
N GLY A 134 -14.95 7.99 -7.96
CA GLY A 134 -13.75 7.51 -7.27
C GLY A 134 -12.53 8.41 -7.48
N ARG A 135 -12.71 9.65 -7.94
CA ARG A 135 -11.64 10.66 -8.01
C ARG A 135 -11.60 11.49 -6.73
N PHE A 136 -10.39 11.78 -6.27
CA PHE A 136 -10.15 12.65 -5.12
C PHE A 136 -10.08 14.10 -5.57
N GLU A 137 -10.91 14.95 -4.97
CA GLU A 137 -10.90 16.40 -5.17
C GLU A 137 -10.50 17.10 -3.86
N PRO A 138 -9.69 18.18 -3.91
CA PRO A 138 -9.34 18.92 -2.71
C PRO A 138 -10.58 19.65 -2.15
N THR A 139 -10.74 19.67 -0.83
CA THR A 139 -11.76 20.48 -0.12
C THR A 139 -11.33 21.92 0.10
#